data_AF-A0A1N6JXI8-F1
#
_entry.id   AF-A0A1N6JXI8-F1
#
_cell.length_a   1.000
_cell.length_b   1.000
_cell.length_c   1.000
_cell.angle_alpha   90.00
_cell.angle_beta   90.00
_cell.angle_gamma   90.00
#
_symmetry.space_group_name_H-M   'P 1'
#
loop_
_entity.id
_entity.type
_entity.pdbx_description
1 polymer ?
#
loop_
_entity_poly.entity_id
_entity_poly.type
_entity_poly.pdbx_seq_one_letter_code
_entity_poly.pdbx_strand_id
1 'polypeptide(L)'
;MLDGAVSEWLFASGFWNRINYSLGTMFDQFEEDEGEPAVLVRIASELEIWVGSLESQGEEKVRFVCGWSPTGDAHTVEVQRTDLISQLIMLRSLLASAAANRNVLEFSL
;
A
#
# COMPACT_ATOMS: atom_id res chain seq x y z
N MET A 1 6.09 3.75 -10.75
CA MET A 1 5.41 4.84 -10.02
C MET A 1 3.97 4.40 -9.84
N LEU A 2 3.46 4.39 -8.61
CA LEU A 2 2.07 4.06 -8.34
C LEU A 2 1.18 5.20 -8.84
N ASP A 3 -0.03 4.86 -9.29
CA ASP A 3 -1.06 5.86 -9.52
C ASP A 3 -1.47 6.52 -8.19
N GLY A 4 -1.82 7.81 -8.25
CA GLY A 4 -2.17 8.58 -7.05
C GLY A 4 -3.31 7.95 -6.25
N ALA A 5 -4.32 7.39 -6.92
CA ALA A 5 -5.44 6.76 -6.23
C ALA A 5 -5.05 5.44 -5.54
N VAL A 6 -4.06 4.71 -6.07
CA VAL A 6 -3.53 3.51 -5.42
C VAL A 6 -2.68 3.87 -4.21
N SER A 7 -1.90 4.95 -4.30
CA SER A 7 -1.14 5.49 -3.16
C SER A 7 -2.08 5.92 -2.02
N GLU A 8 -3.11 6.69 -2.36
CA GLU A 8 -4.16 7.10 -1.42
C GLU A 8 -4.90 5.92 -0.80
N TRP A 9 -5.15 4.86 -1.58
CA TRP A 9 -5.79 3.66 -1.05
C TRP A 9 -4.91 2.92 -0.03
N LEU A 10 -3.59 2.84 -0.25
CA LEU A 10 -2.65 2.25 0.73
C LEU A 10 -2.68 3.05 2.04
N PHE A 11 -2.75 4.38 1.96
CA PHE A 11 -2.89 5.22 3.14
C PHE A 11 -4.24 4.99 3.85
N ALA A 12 -5.35 5.15 3.11
CA ALA A 12 -6.71 5.08 3.65
C ALA A 12 -7.10 3.69 4.19
N SER A 13 -6.55 2.62 3.62
CA SER A 13 -6.78 1.23 4.07
C SER A 13 -6.11 0.91 5.41
N GLY A 14 -5.23 1.78 5.92
CA GLY A 14 -4.43 1.53 7.11
C GLY A 14 -3.31 0.52 6.87
N PHE A 15 -2.91 0.29 5.61
CA PHE A 15 -1.82 -0.63 5.25
C PHE A 15 -0.54 -0.30 6.01
N TRP A 16 -0.10 0.96 5.98
CA TRP A 16 1.12 1.41 6.65
C TRP A 16 1.03 1.30 8.16
N ASN A 17 -0.13 1.60 8.75
CA ASN A 17 -0.35 1.41 10.19
C ASN A 17 -0.15 -0.06 10.60
N ARG A 18 -0.59 -1.00 9.76
CA ARG A 18 -0.44 -2.44 10.01
C ARG A 18 1.01 -2.89 9.87
N ILE A 19 1.72 -2.37 8.86
CA ILE A 19 3.15 -2.62 8.67
C ILE A 19 3.95 -2.12 9.87
N ASN A 20 3.76 -0.85 10.24
CA ASN A 20 4.41 -0.17 11.37
C ASN A 20 4.21 -0.97 12.66
N TYR A 21 2.96 -1.34 12.95
CA TYR A 21 2.64 -2.18 14.11
C TYR A 21 3.37 -3.53 14.08
N SER A 22 3.45 -4.18 12.90
CA SER A 22 4.05 -5.51 12.78
C SER A 22 5.57 -5.51 12.86
N LEU A 23 6.23 -4.43 12.44
CA LEU A 23 7.68 -4.31 12.45
C LEU A 23 8.22 -3.61 13.70
N GLY A 24 7.34 -2.99 14.50
CA GLY A 24 7.76 -2.14 15.62
C GLY A 24 8.50 -0.88 15.15
N THR A 25 8.26 -0.45 13.91
CA THR A 25 8.83 0.75 13.29
C THR A 25 7.74 1.79 13.07
N MET A 26 8.15 2.99 12.68
CA MET A 26 7.25 4.02 12.18
C MET A 26 7.75 4.42 10.80
N PHE A 27 7.19 3.82 9.75
CA PHE A 27 7.27 4.43 8.42
C PHE A 27 6.38 5.67 8.45
N ASP A 28 7.01 6.85 8.41
CA ASP A 28 6.28 8.14 8.39
C ASP A 28 6.18 8.64 6.95
N GLN A 29 5.01 9.18 6.59
CA GLN A 29 4.69 9.60 5.22
C GLN A 29 5.44 10.87 4.78
N PHE A 30 6.35 11.36 5.63
CA PHE A 30 7.12 12.59 5.43
C PHE A 30 8.62 12.39 5.68
N GLU A 31 9.07 11.17 5.96
CA GLU A 31 10.48 10.83 6.14
C GLU A 31 10.95 9.85 5.05
N GLU A 32 12.21 10.01 4.61
CA GLU A 32 12.85 9.03 3.74
C GLU A 32 13.30 7.84 4.58
N ASP A 33 12.56 6.74 4.49
CA ASP A 33 12.89 5.51 5.20
C ASP A 33 13.60 4.51 4.27
N GLU A 34 14.75 4.00 4.73
CA GLU A 34 15.47 2.92 4.08
C GLU A 34 14.82 1.57 4.41
N GLY A 35 14.29 0.91 3.38
CA GLY A 35 13.80 -0.46 3.47
C GLY A 35 14.92 -1.49 3.35
N GLU A 36 15.40 -2.01 4.48
CA GLU A 36 16.27 -3.19 4.48
C GLU A 36 15.54 -4.42 3.89
N PRO A 37 16.27 -5.42 3.34
CA PRO A 37 15.64 -6.59 2.71
C PRO A 37 14.58 -7.30 3.56
N ALA A 38 14.76 -7.38 4.88
CA ALA A 38 13.77 -7.99 5.78
C ALA A 38 12.45 -7.19 5.84
N VAL A 39 12.54 -5.86 5.85
CA VAL A 39 11.40 -4.94 5.79
C VAL A 39 10.69 -5.09 4.44
N LEU A 40 11.44 -5.08 3.34
CA LEU A 40 10.89 -5.21 1.98
C LEU A 40 10.09 -6.51 1.80
N VAL A 41 10.60 -7.64 2.32
CA VAL A 41 9.88 -8.93 2.32
C VAL A 41 8.58 -8.83 3.13
N ARG A 42 8.60 -8.13 4.27
CA ARG A 42 7.41 -7.97 5.10
C ARG A 42 6.34 -7.14 4.39
N ILE A 43 6.72 -6.02 3.79
CA ILE A 43 5.82 -5.17 2.99
C ILE A 43 5.22 -5.97 1.83
N ALA A 44 6.06 -6.72 1.09
CA ALA A 44 5.59 -7.59 0.02
C ALA A 44 4.60 -8.67 0.52
N SER A 45 4.84 -9.24 1.70
CA SER A 45 3.95 -10.26 2.28
C SER A 45 2.58 -9.70 2.66
N GLU A 46 2.52 -8.49 3.23
CA GLU A 46 1.22 -7.86 3.53
C GLU A 46 0.49 -7.41 2.26
N LEU A 47 1.21 -6.96 1.22
CA LEU A 47 0.61 -6.68 -0.09
C LEU A 47 -0.07 -7.92 -0.67
N GLU A 48 0.54 -9.09 -0.54
CA GLU A 48 -0.06 -10.36 -0.99
C GLU A 48 -1.38 -10.66 -0.26
N ILE A 49 -1.45 -10.41 1.05
CA ILE A 49 -2.68 -10.58 1.84
C ILE A 49 -3.79 -9.65 1.32
N TRP A 50 -3.46 -8.39 1.04
CA TRP A 50 -4.41 -7.43 0.50
C TRP A 50 -4.86 -7.77 -0.92
N VAL A 51 -3.94 -8.22 -1.78
CA VAL A 51 -4.27 -8.71 -3.13
C VAL A 51 -5.26 -9.87 -3.04
N GLY A 52 -4.99 -10.89 -2.23
CA GLY A 52 -5.90 -12.02 -2.06
C GLY A 52 -7.27 -11.62 -1.50
N SER A 53 -7.31 -10.65 -0.58
CA SER A 53 -8.56 -10.07 -0.07
C SER A 53 -9.35 -9.38 -1.18
N LEU A 54 -8.69 -8.53 -1.97
CA LEU A 54 -9.31 -7.82 -3.10
C LEU A 54 -9.75 -8.79 -4.19
N GLU A 55 -8.99 -9.84 -4.49
CA GLU A 55 -9.37 -10.86 -5.48
C GLU A 55 -10.65 -11.59 -5.09
N SER A 56 -10.85 -11.82 -3.78
CA SER A 56 -12.05 -12.48 -3.24
C SER A 56 -13.31 -11.61 -3.26
N GLN A 57 -13.19 -10.31 -3.50
CA GLN A 57 -14.34 -9.39 -3.58
C GLN A 57 -15.05 -9.52 -4.93
N GLY A 58 -16.39 -9.41 -4.90
CA GLY A 58 -17.24 -9.54 -6.09
C GLY A 58 -17.43 -8.22 -6.86
N GLU A 59 -17.15 -7.09 -6.21
CA GLU A 59 -17.35 -5.76 -6.75
C GLU A 59 -16.29 -5.40 -7.80
N GLU A 60 -16.71 -4.73 -8.88
CA GLU A 60 -15.78 -4.27 -9.92
C GLU A 60 -14.91 -3.10 -9.45
N LYS A 61 -15.42 -2.30 -8.52
CA LYS A 61 -14.79 -1.09 -8.00
C LYS A 61 -14.59 -1.15 -6.51
N VAL A 62 -13.49 -0.57 -6.05
CA VAL A 62 -13.20 -0.33 -4.63
C VAL A 62 -13.47 1.15 -4.35
N ARG A 63 -14.32 1.41 -3.35
CA ARG A 63 -14.60 2.76 -2.86
C ARG A 63 -14.02 2.94 -1.46
N PHE A 64 -13.31 4.04 -1.24
CA PHE A 64 -12.68 4.35 0.05
C PHE A 64 -12.76 5.85 0.34
N VAL A 65 -12.65 6.21 1.62
CA VAL A 65 -12.63 7.61 2.08
C VAL A 65 -11.18 8.09 2.09
N CYS A 66 -10.87 9.15 1.36
CA CYS A 66 -9.53 9.76 1.33
C CYS A 66 -9.44 11.08 2.13
N GLY A 67 -10.57 11.55 2.68
CA GLY A 67 -10.57 12.78 3.46
C GLY A 67 -11.95 13.17 3.96
N TRP A 68 -11.99 14.25 4.72
CA TRP A 68 -13.22 14.80 5.29
C TRP A 68 -13.27 16.31 5.04
N SER A 69 -14.45 16.80 4.68
CA SER A 69 -14.69 18.23 4.56
C SER A 69 -14.68 18.89 5.96
N PRO A 70 -14.54 20.23 6.05
CA PRO A 70 -14.69 20.94 7.32
C PRO A 70 -16.07 20.76 7.97
N THR A 71 -17.08 20.37 7.20
CA THR A 71 -18.45 20.08 7.67
C THR A 71 -18.63 18.62 8.09
N GLY A 72 -17.60 17.78 7.95
CA GLY A 72 -17.62 16.37 8.33
C GLY A 72 -18.14 15.42 7.24
N ASP A 73 -18.24 15.88 6.00
CA ASP A 73 -18.65 15.04 4.88
C ASP A 73 -17.47 14.24 4.34
N ALA A 74 -17.67 12.94 4.10
CA ALA A 74 -16.61 12.08 3.60
C ALA A 74 -16.32 12.35 2.12
N HIS A 75 -15.05 12.58 1.78
CA HIS A 75 -14.56 12.56 0.42
C HIS A 75 -14.20 11.13 0.03
N THR A 76 -14.94 10.56 -0.92
CA THR A 76 -14.73 9.19 -1.39
C THR A 76 -14.13 9.15 -2.78
N VAL A 77 -13.19 8.23 -2.99
CA VAL A 77 -12.60 7.91 -4.28
C VAL A 77 -13.03 6.51 -4.70
N GLU A 78 -13.19 6.30 -6.01
CA GLU A 78 -13.41 4.98 -6.59
C GLU A 78 -12.25 4.62 -7.52
N VAL A 79 -11.79 3.37 -7.42
CA VAL A 79 -10.80 2.80 -8.33
C VAL A 79 -11.30 1.48 -8.88
N GLN A 80 -10.91 1.15 -10.12
CA GLN A 80 -11.15 -0.17 -10.67
C GLN A 80 -10.36 -1.21 -9.86
N ARG A 81 -11.04 -2.25 -9.40
CA ARG A 81 -10.43 -3.28 -8.56
C ARG A 81 -9.28 -3.99 -9.28
N THR A 82 -9.46 -4.25 -10.57
CA THR A 82 -8.44 -4.87 -11.43
C THR A 82 -7.18 -4.01 -11.52
N ASP A 83 -7.34 -2.70 -11.65
CA ASP A 83 -6.23 -1.75 -11.78
C ASP A 83 -5.48 -1.61 -10.45
N LEU A 84 -6.23 -1.55 -9.34
CA LEU A 84 -5.67 -1.58 -8.00
C LEU A 84 -4.84 -2.86 -7.78
N ILE A 85 -5.44 -4.03 -8.00
CA ILE A 85 -4.75 -5.33 -7.85
C ILE A 85 -3.48 -5.38 -8.72
N SER A 86 -3.57 -4.99 -9.99
CA SER A 86 -2.43 -5.00 -10.91
C SER A 86 -1.27 -4.15 -10.39
N GLN A 87 -1.55 -2.96 -9.85
CA GLN A 87 -0.51 -2.09 -9.31
C GLN A 87 0.08 -2.60 -7.99
N LEU A 88 -0.74 -3.19 -7.11
CA LEU A 88 -0.27 -3.83 -5.89
C LEU A 88 0.62 -5.05 -6.18
N ILE A 89 0.27 -5.88 -7.16
CA ILE A 89 1.10 -7.00 -7.61
C ILE A 89 2.44 -6.52 -8.19
N MET A 90 2.41 -5.43 -8.96
CA MET A 90 3.63 -4.82 -9.50
C MET A 90 4.55 -4.33 -8.38
N LEU A 91 4.00 -3.60 -7.40
CA LEU A 91 4.74 -3.12 -6.23
C LEU A 91 5.32 -4.28 -5.43
N ARG A 92 4.51 -5.29 -5.10
CA ARG A 92 4.93 -6.50 -4.40
C ARG A 92 6.12 -7.17 -5.09
N SER A 93 6.04 -7.31 -6.41
CA SER A 93 7.08 -7.98 -7.20
C SER A 93 8.38 -7.17 -7.24
N LEU A 94 8.29 -5.84 -7.29
CA LEU A 94 9.44 -4.95 -7.19
C LEU A 94 10.13 -5.07 -5.82
N LEU A 95 9.36 -5.04 -4.73
CA LEU A 95 9.88 -5.16 -3.37
C LEU A 95 10.52 -6.52 -3.10
N ALA A 96 9.87 -7.60 -3.54
CA ALA A 96 10.42 -8.95 -3.41
C ALA A 96 11.72 -9.12 -4.20
N SER A 97 11.79 -8.55 -5.41
CA SER A 97 13.00 -8.55 -6.23
C SER A 97 14.14 -7.77 -5.58
N ALA A 98 13.85 -6.56 -5.06
CA ALA A 98 14.86 -5.75 -4.38
C ALA A 98 15.39 -6.45 -3.13
N ALA A 99 14.52 -7.06 -2.33
CA ALA A 99 14.93 -7.84 -1.17
C ALA A 99 15.81 -9.03 -1.54
N ALA A 100 15.46 -9.78 -2.59
CA ALA A 100 16.24 -10.93 -3.06
C ALA A 100 17.66 -10.51 -3.51
N ASN A 101 17.78 -9.32 -4.09
CA ASN A 101 19.06 -8.74 -4.50
C ASN A 101 19.82 -8.05 -3.36
N ARG A 102 19.28 -8.04 -2.13
CA ARG A 102 19.80 -7.33 -0.97
C ARG A 102 19.97 -5.82 -1.19
N ASN A 103 19.14 -5.25 -2.06
CA ASN A 103 19.09 -3.82 -2.27
C ASN A 103 18.38 -3.17 -1.10
N VAL A 104 18.90 -2.02 -0.66
CA VAL A 104 18.13 -1.07 0.13
C VAL A 104 17.31 -0.23 -0.85
N LEU A 105 16.03 -0.06 -0.56
CA LEU A 105 15.17 0.86 -1.31
C LEU A 105 14.78 2.02 -0.41
N GLU A 106 14.92 3.22 -0.93
CA GLU A 106 14.31 4.41 -0.34
C GLU A 106 12.82 4.43 -0.68
N PHE A 107 12.01 4.66 0.35
CA PHE A 107 10.59 4.95 0.16
C PHE A 107 10.35 6.45 0.25
N SER A 108 9.64 6.99 -0.74
CA SER A 108 8.94 8.27 -0.62
C SER A 108 7.45 7.95 -0.54
N LEU A 109 6.92 7.89 0.69
CA LEU A 109 5.56 7.44 1.01
C LEU A 109 4.50 8.54 0.93
#